data_AF-A0A7S0YV91-F1
#
_entry.id   AF-A0A7S0YV91-F1
#
_cell.length_a   1.000
_cell.length_b   1.000
_cell.length_c   1.000
_cell.angle_alpha   90.00
_cell.angle_beta   90.00
_cell.angle_gamma   90.00
#
_symmetry.space_group_name_H-M   'P 1'
#
loop_
_entity.id
_entity.type
_entity.pdbx_description
1 polymer ?
#
loop_
_entity_poly.entity_id
_entity_poly.type
_entity_poly.pdbx_seq_one_letter_code
_entity_poly.pdbx_strand_id
1 'polypeptide(L)'
;VKRQQEAESFALSEVTGRRREAAQAKIQLAEARKQLHECEMALVKAEQEQDGVRCSTSSAHELEFRLRMEMQRKESLEWRLQETESQLDKMQGTEAELERVG
;
A
#
# COMPACT_ATOMS: atom_id res chain seq x y z
N VAL A 1 9.91 -9.12 42.84
CA VAL A 1 8.48 -8.76 42.68
C VAL A 1 8.30 -7.42 41.98
N LYS A 2 8.64 -6.25 42.57
CA LYS A 2 8.48 -4.93 41.92
C LYS A 2 9.13 -4.81 40.52
N ARG A 3 10.42 -5.15 40.39
CA ARG A 3 11.13 -5.08 39.09
C ARG A 3 10.59 -6.03 38.02
N GLN A 4 9.89 -7.08 38.43
CA GLN A 4 9.35 -8.11 37.54
C GLN A 4 8.02 -7.63 36.95
N GLN A 5 7.16 -7.02 37.77
CA GLN A 5 5.94 -6.34 37.31
C GLN A 5 6.24 -5.13 36.40
N GLU A 6 7.32 -4.39 36.68
CA GLU A 6 7.74 -3.27 35.82
C GLU A 6 8.19 -3.74 34.44
N ALA A 7 8.92 -4.87 34.36
CA ALA A 7 9.35 -5.46 33.09
C ALA A 7 8.18 -6.03 32.28
N GLU A 8 7.24 -6.72 32.93
CA GLU A 8 6.02 -7.24 32.30
C GLU A 8 5.12 -6.12 31.76
N SER A 9 4.96 -5.03 32.52
CA SER A 9 4.20 -3.86 32.10
C SER A 9 4.83 -3.15 30.89
N PHE A 10 6.15 -3.02 30.86
CA PHE A 10 6.89 -2.46 29.73
C PHE A 10 6.73 -3.32 28.46
N ALA A 11 6.89 -4.65 28.59
CA ALA A 11 6.72 -5.58 27.47
C ALA A 11 5.30 -5.52 26.88
N LEU A 12 4.27 -5.46 27.72
CA LEU A 12 2.88 -5.31 27.27
C LEU A 12 2.64 -3.98 26.54
N SER A 13 3.24 -2.89 27.02
CA SER A 13 3.17 -1.58 26.35
C SER A 13 3.84 -1.61 24.96
N GLU A 14 4.99 -2.27 24.83
CA GLU A 14 5.65 -2.41 23.52
C GLU A 14 4.83 -3.25 22.53
N VAL A 15 4.31 -4.41 22.98
CA VAL A 15 3.50 -5.29 22.13
C VAL A 15 2.22 -4.58 21.67
N THR A 16 1.55 -3.86 22.56
CA THR A 16 0.33 -3.11 22.21
C THR A 16 0.60 -1.94 21.26
N GLY A 17 1.74 -1.25 21.41
CA GLY A 17 2.21 -0.23 20.46
C GLY A 17 2.40 -0.79 19.06
N ARG A 18 3.16 -1.88 18.93
CA ARG A 18 3.43 -2.54 17.63
C ARG A 18 2.18 -3.09 16.96
N ARG A 19 1.24 -3.66 17.73
CA ARG A 19 -0.05 -4.12 17.19
C ARG A 19 -0.87 -2.98 16.58
N ARG A 20 -0.80 -1.78 17.17
CA ARG A 20 -1.47 -0.58 16.63
C ARG A 20 -0.82 -0.13 15.32
N GLU A 21 0.51 -0.11 15.25
CA GLU A 21 1.26 0.23 14.03
C GLU A 21 0.97 -0.77 12.90
N ALA A 22 0.93 -2.08 13.21
CA ALA A 22 0.55 -3.11 12.26
C ALA A 22 -0.88 -2.97 11.74
N ALA A 23 -1.82 -2.59 12.61
CA ALA A 23 -3.18 -2.30 12.18
C ALA A 23 -3.24 -1.10 11.23
N GLN A 24 -2.48 -0.03 11.50
CA GLN A 24 -2.40 1.15 10.63
C GLN A 24 -1.80 0.82 9.26
N ALA A 25 -0.70 0.05 9.23
CA ALA A 25 -0.09 -0.38 7.97
C ALA A 25 -1.03 -1.27 7.13
N LYS A 26 -1.84 -2.14 7.76
CA LYS A 26 -2.88 -2.92 7.05
C LYS A 26 -3.96 -2.05 6.41
N ILE A 27 -4.37 -0.98 7.10
CA ILE A 27 -5.34 -0.01 6.56
C ILE A 27 -4.73 0.71 5.35
N GLN A 28 -3.50 1.21 5.48
CA GLN A 28 -2.78 1.88 4.39
C GLN A 28 -2.58 0.95 3.18
N LEU A 29 -2.30 -0.33 3.43
CA LEU A 29 -2.18 -1.34 2.38
C LEU A 29 -3.51 -1.51 1.62
N ALA A 30 -4.62 -1.64 2.35
CA ALA A 30 -5.94 -1.77 1.74
C ALA A 30 -6.30 -0.53 0.91
N GLU A 31 -5.99 0.67 1.40
CA GLU A 31 -6.19 1.93 0.66
C GLU A 31 -5.33 2.00 -0.60
N ALA A 32 -4.05 1.62 -0.51
CA ALA A 32 -3.14 1.60 -1.66
C ALA A 32 -3.61 0.59 -2.73
N ARG A 33 -4.06 -0.61 -2.34
CA ARG A 33 -4.62 -1.62 -3.25
C ARG A 33 -5.88 -1.10 -3.95
N LYS A 34 -6.77 -0.45 -3.20
CA LYS A 34 -7.97 0.16 -3.77
C LYS A 34 -7.62 1.24 -4.79
N GLN A 35 -6.69 2.13 -4.46
CA GLN A 35 -6.25 3.19 -5.37
C GLN A 35 -5.60 2.61 -6.62
N LEU A 36 -4.77 1.57 -6.50
CA LEU A 36 -4.14 0.90 -7.64
C LEU A 36 -5.21 0.33 -8.57
N HIS A 37 -6.18 -0.39 -8.00
CA HIS A 37 -7.28 -0.97 -8.78
C HIS A 37 -8.10 0.09 -9.52
N GLU A 38 -8.42 1.22 -8.87
CA GLU A 38 -9.11 2.34 -9.52
C GLU A 38 -8.31 2.91 -10.70
N CYS A 39 -6.99 3.00 -10.59
CA CYS A 39 -6.12 3.46 -11.67
C CYS A 39 -6.04 2.45 -12.82
N GLU A 40 -5.95 1.15 -12.52
CA GLU A 40 -5.98 0.09 -13.53
C GLU A 40 -7.27 0.13 -14.36
N MET A 41 -8.41 0.32 -13.70
CA MET A 41 -9.70 0.47 -14.39
C MET A 41 -9.75 1.73 -15.26
N ALA A 42 -9.15 2.84 -14.80
CA ALA A 42 -9.05 4.08 -15.58
C ALA A 42 -8.15 3.92 -16.80
N LEU A 43 -7.03 3.20 -16.66
CA LEU A 43 -6.10 2.88 -17.74
C LEU A 43 -6.81 2.08 -18.85
N VAL A 44 -7.50 0.99 -18.48
CA VAL A 44 -8.24 0.15 -19.43
C VAL A 44 -9.27 0.98 -20.21
N LYS A 45 -9.98 1.89 -19.53
CA LYS A 45 -10.94 2.77 -20.19
C LYS A 45 -10.27 3.73 -21.17
N ALA A 46 -9.13 4.32 -20.79
CA ALA A 46 -8.38 5.22 -21.67
C ALA A 46 -7.85 4.51 -22.91
N GLU A 47 -7.37 3.26 -22.78
CA GLU A 47 -6.92 2.43 -23.91
C GLU A 47 -8.08 2.11 -24.86
N GLN A 48 -9.24 1.70 -24.33
CA GLN A 48 -10.44 1.43 -25.14
C GLN A 48 -10.93 2.68 -25.90
N GLU A 49 -10.87 3.85 -25.25
CA GLU A 49 -11.18 5.13 -25.89
C GLU A 49 -10.18 5.45 -27.00
N GLN A 50 -8.88 5.18 -26.79
CA GLN A 50 -7.84 5.41 -27.80
C GLN A 50 -8.06 4.56 -29.06
N ASP A 51 -8.39 3.28 -28.88
CA ASP A 51 -8.68 2.37 -29.99
C ASP A 51 -9.89 2.81 -30.81
N GLY A 52 -10.90 3.40 -30.16
CA GLY A 52 -12.12 3.89 -30.82
C GLY A 52 -11.96 5.21 -31.60
N VAL A 53 -10.93 6.02 -31.30
CA VAL A 53 -10.82 7.41 -31.79
C VAL A 53 -9.75 7.59 -32.88
N ARG A 54 -9.52 6.56 -33.70
CA ARG A 54 -8.50 6.55 -34.76
C ARG A 54 -8.67 7.59 -35.89
N CYS A 55 -9.66 8.49 -35.81
CA CYS A 55 -10.03 9.42 -36.88
C CYS A 55 -9.83 10.92 -36.55
N SER A 56 -9.44 11.32 -35.33
CA SER A 56 -9.10 12.73 -35.05
C SER A 56 -7.77 12.86 -34.27
N THR A 57 -6.83 13.60 -34.84
CA THR A 57 -5.47 13.75 -34.30
C THR A 57 -5.44 14.49 -32.96
N SER A 58 -6.38 15.41 -32.70
CA SER A 58 -6.48 16.14 -31.43
C SER A 58 -6.95 15.25 -30.28
N SER A 59 -7.94 14.40 -30.53
CA SER A 59 -8.47 13.49 -29.50
C SER A 59 -7.50 12.33 -29.22
N ALA A 60 -6.76 11.86 -30.23
CA ALA A 60 -5.69 10.89 -30.02
C ALA A 60 -4.58 11.40 -29.08
N HIS A 61 -4.14 12.66 -29.23
CA HIS A 61 -3.13 13.25 -28.34
C HIS A 61 -3.62 13.41 -26.90
N GLU A 62 -4.89 13.80 -26.71
CA GLU A 62 -5.48 13.92 -25.38
C GLU A 62 -5.57 12.56 -24.66
N LEU A 63 -5.92 11.50 -25.40
CA LEU A 63 -5.98 10.14 -24.88
C LEU A 63 -4.59 9.59 -24.55
N GLU A 64 -3.59 9.82 -25.40
CA GLU A 64 -2.20 9.46 -25.10
C GLU A 64 -1.67 10.16 -23.84
N PHE A 65 -2.01 11.43 -23.65
CA PHE A 65 -1.64 12.16 -22.44
C PHE A 65 -2.28 11.54 -21.19
N ARG A 66 -3.59 11.26 -21.24
CA ARG A 66 -4.31 10.59 -20.14
C ARG A 66 -3.71 9.21 -19.82
N LEU A 67 -3.41 8.42 -20.85
CA LEU A 67 -2.78 7.11 -20.69
C LEU A 67 -1.45 7.21 -19.94
N ARG A 68 -0.57 8.13 -20.34
CA ARG A 68 0.72 8.34 -19.66
C ARG A 68 0.55 8.73 -18.19
N MET A 69 -0.42 9.61 -17.89
CA MET A 69 -0.70 10.03 -16.52
C MET A 69 -1.16 8.85 -15.65
N GLU A 70 -2.05 8.00 -16.17
CA GLU A 70 -2.52 6.81 -15.42
C GLU A 70 -1.42 5.76 -15.27
N MET A 71 -0.55 5.55 -16.27
CA MET A 71 0.62 4.69 -16.14
C MET A 71 1.56 5.16 -15.03
N GLN A 72 1.89 6.45 -15.00
CA GLN A 72 2.75 7.01 -13.95
C GLN A 72 2.10 6.88 -12.57
N ARG A 73 0.78 7.10 -12.47
CA ARG A 73 0.04 6.95 -11.22
C ARG A 73 0.04 5.50 -10.74
N LYS A 74 -0.11 4.54 -11.65
CA LYS A 74 -0.01 3.11 -11.37
C LYS A 74 1.36 2.76 -10.78
N GLU A 75 2.45 3.14 -11.45
CA GLU A 75 3.83 2.88 -10.98
C GLU A 75 4.08 3.45 -9.57
N SER A 76 3.60 4.67 -9.31
CA SER A 76 3.72 5.29 -7.98
C SER A 76 2.96 4.51 -6.90
N LEU A 77 1.78 3.98 -7.22
CA LEU A 77 0.97 3.20 -6.29
C LEU A 77 1.56 1.80 -6.04
N GLU A 78 2.12 1.16 -7.07
CA GLU A 78 2.84 -0.12 -6.94
C GLU A 78 4.04 0.02 -5.99
N TRP A 79 4.79 1.12 -6.10
CA TRP A 79 5.91 1.39 -5.18
C TRP A 79 5.45 1.55 -3.72
N ARG A 80 4.38 2.34 -3.50
CA ARG A 80 3.81 2.54 -2.14
C ARG A 80 3.25 1.25 -1.55
N LEU A 81 2.66 0.41 -2.41
CA LEU A 81 2.17 -0.91 -2.02
C LEU A 81 3.33 -1.77 -1.51
N GLN A 82 4.40 -1.87 -2.31
CA GLN A 82 5.58 -2.65 -1.96
C GLN A 82 6.24 -2.16 -0.66
N GLU A 83 6.34 -0.84 -0.46
CA GLU A 83 6.87 -0.26 0.77
C GLU A 83 6.04 -0.70 2.00
N THR A 84 4.72 -0.61 1.88
CA THR A 84 3.78 -0.95 2.97
C THR A 84 3.79 -2.46 3.27
N GLU A 85 3.87 -3.31 2.24
CA GLU A 85 4.02 -4.77 2.39
C GLU A 85 5.32 -5.12 3.10
N SER A 86 6.45 -4.51 2.72
CA SER A 86 7.73 -4.68 3.39
C SER A 86 7.71 -4.23 4.87
N GLN A 87 6.99 -3.14 5.19
CA GLN A 87 6.81 -2.72 6.59
C GLN A 87 6.02 -3.75 7.40
N LEU A 88 4.95 -4.31 6.81
CA LEU A 88 4.17 -5.38 7.45
C LEU A 88 5.00 -6.64 7.70
N ASP A 89 5.80 -7.06 6.73
CA ASP A 89 6.68 -8.23 6.88
C ASP A 89 7.69 -8.06 8.01
N LYS A 90 8.31 -6.87 8.11
CA LYS A 90 9.23 -6.54 9.22
C LYS A 90 8.53 -6.63 10.57
N MET A 91 7.33 -6.06 10.71
CA MET A 91 6.59 -6.11 11.96
C MET A 91 6.20 -7.53 12.35
N GLN A 92 5.73 -8.35 11.39
CA GLN A 92 5.39 -9.76 11.64
C GLN A 92 6.61 -10.57 12.08
N GLY A 93 7.77 -10.36 11.45
CA GLY A 93 9.03 -11.00 11.85
C GLY A 93 9.41 -10.67 13.30
N THR A 94 9.27 -9.39 13.69
CA THR A 94 9.55 -8.97 15.07
C THR A 94 8.52 -9.45 16.09
N GLU A 95 7.23 -9.59 15.72
CA GLU A 95 6.21 -10.16 16.60
C GLU A 95 6.51 -11.65 16.89
N ALA A 96 6.88 -12.42 15.86
CA ALA A 96 7.28 -13.82 15.99
C ALA A 96 8.60 -14.04 16.78
N GLU A 97 9.49 -13.05 16.82
CA GLU A 97 10.67 -13.07 17.69
C GLU A 97 10.33 -12.78 19.14
N LEU A 98 9.46 -11.81 19.41
CA LEU A 98 9.01 -11.48 20.76
C LEU A 98 8.23 -12.64 21.40
N GLU A 99 7.36 -13.33 20.66
CA GLU A 99 6.62 -14.50 21.14
C GLU A 99 7.52 -15.70 21.48
N ARG A 100 8.76 -15.75 20.97
CA ARG A 100 9.73 -16.82 21.28
C ARG A 100 10.62 -16.52 22.48
N VAL A 101 10.75 -15.24 22.87
CA VAL A 101 11.66 -14.78 23.94
C VAL A 101 10.92 -14.41 25.23
N GLY A 102 9.61 -14.16 25.16
CA GLY A 102 8.70 -14.05 26.32
C GLY A 102 8.21 -15.39 26.83
#